data_AF-A0A834SCC8-F1
#
_entry.id   AF-A0A834SCC8-F1
#
_cell.length_a   1.000
_cell.length_b   1.000
_cell.length_c   1.000
_cell.angle_alpha   90.00
_cell.angle_beta   90.00
_cell.angle_gamma   90.00
#
_symmetry.space_group_name_H-M   'P 1'
#
loop_
_entity.id
_entity.type
_entity.pdbx_description
1 polymer ?
#
loop_
_entity_poly.entity_id
_entity_poly.type
_entity_poly.pdbx_seq_one_letter_code
_entity_poly.pdbx_strand_id
1 'polypeptide(L)'
;MLLPHPGIALNPSSPTTWPISDSVEAHLFRFWVDKVAESLDLTSPESVFKEVTPKLALTNPMLMNAIFMTSAQHILRFDPYFPTRPYMYYDKILQVLIPYLAEKGRIEDEGVLVAAILLRAFEEFHGIGYQRSDGSLNFRAVLWA
;
A
#
# COMPACT_ATOMS: atom_id res chain seq x y z
N MET A 1 -45.27 1.69 9.19
CA MET A 1 -44.43 0.99 10.19
C MET A 1 -43.49 0.08 9.41
N LEU A 2 -42.26 0.54 9.15
CA LEU A 2 -41.30 -0.18 8.31
C LEU A 2 -40.55 -1.20 9.17
N LEU A 3 -40.49 -2.45 8.71
CA LEU A 3 -39.76 -3.54 9.37
C LEU A 3 -38.25 -3.23 9.40
N PRO A 4 -37.52 -3.57 10.48
CA PRO A 4 -36.08 -3.38 10.54
C PRO A 4 -35.38 -4.34 9.57
N HIS A 5 -34.45 -3.80 8.77
CA HIS A 5 -33.55 -4.59 7.93
C HIS A 5 -32.66 -5.50 8.79
N PRO A 6 -32.35 -6.72 8.32
CA PRO A 6 -31.48 -7.64 9.03
C PRO A 6 -30.07 -7.04 9.09
N GLY A 7 -29.74 -6.45 10.23
CA GLY A 7 -28.40 -5.99 10.54
C GLY A 7 -27.44 -7.16 10.44
N ILE A 8 -26.34 -6.93 9.75
CA ILE A 8 -25.14 -7.76 9.78
C ILE A 8 -24.77 -7.91 11.26
N ALA A 9 -25.04 -9.09 11.84
CA ALA A 9 -24.64 -9.41 13.19
C ALA A 9 -23.11 -9.52 13.21
N LEU A 10 -22.43 -8.42 13.57
CA LEU A 10 -21.02 -8.45 13.93
C LEU A 10 -20.90 -9.31 15.18
N ASN A 11 -20.38 -10.54 15.03
CA ASN A 11 -20.07 -11.40 16.17
C ASN A 11 -18.93 -10.76 16.99
N PRO A 12 -19.14 -10.35 18.25
CA PRO A 12 -18.14 -9.61 19.03
C PRO A 12 -17.06 -10.51 19.67
N SER A 13 -16.98 -11.80 19.36
CA SER A 13 -16.18 -12.77 20.13
C SER A 13 -14.74 -13.02 19.65
N SER A 14 -14.24 -12.31 18.65
CA SER A 14 -12.79 -12.27 18.36
C SER A 14 -12.33 -10.82 18.38
N PRO A 15 -11.39 -10.42 19.26
CA PRO A 15 -10.79 -9.09 19.15
C PRO A 15 -10.13 -9.02 17.78
N THR A 16 -10.72 -8.26 16.87
CA THR A 16 -10.08 -7.87 15.61
C THR A 16 -8.84 -7.09 16.01
N THR A 17 -7.70 -7.78 16.08
CA THR A 17 -6.45 -7.15 16.48
C THR A 17 -6.05 -6.27 15.32
N TRP A 18 -6.12 -4.95 15.53
CA TRP A 18 -5.73 -3.99 14.51
C TRP A 18 -4.26 -4.25 14.14
N PRO A 19 -3.92 -4.43 12.85
CA PRO A 19 -2.59 -4.89 12.47
C PRO A 19 -1.50 -3.82 12.63
N ILE A 20 -1.87 -2.58 12.97
CA ILE A 20 -0.96 -1.45 13.08
C ILE A 20 -0.80 -1.08 14.56
N SER A 21 0.38 -1.31 15.12
CA SER A 21 0.71 -0.93 16.50
C SER A 21 1.70 0.23 16.58
N ASP A 22 2.48 0.48 15.52
CA ASP A 22 3.44 1.58 15.46
C ASP A 22 2.74 2.92 15.19
N SER A 23 3.09 3.97 15.94
CA SER A 23 2.44 5.27 15.83
C SER A 23 2.74 5.99 14.52
N VAL A 24 3.94 5.77 13.94
CA VAL A 24 4.30 6.35 12.64
C VAL A 24 3.49 5.68 11.55
N GLU A 25 3.45 4.35 11.52
CA GLU A 25 2.64 3.58 10.57
C GLU A 25 1.14 3.90 10.69
N ALA A 26 0.62 4.10 11.91
CA ALA A 26 -0.76 4.54 12.11
C ALA A 26 -1.01 5.93 11.50
N HIS A 27 -0.07 6.86 11.63
CA HIS A 27 -0.14 8.17 10.98
C HIS A 27 -0.07 8.05 9.45
N LEU A 28 0.81 7.20 8.91
CA LEU A 28 0.90 6.95 7.47
C LEU A 28 -0.40 6.37 6.90
N PHE A 29 -1.03 5.44 7.63
CA PHE A 29 -2.32 4.86 7.24
C PHE A 29 -3.44 5.91 7.26
N ARG A 30 -3.49 6.74 8.30
CA ARG A 30 -4.45 7.85 8.38
C ARG A 30 -4.25 8.83 7.22
N PHE A 31 -3.00 9.22 6.96
CA PHE A 31 -2.65 10.13 5.87
C PHE A 31 -3.04 9.57 4.49
N TRP A 32 -2.95 8.25 4.30
CA TRP A 32 -3.45 7.61 3.09
C TRP A 32 -4.92 7.90 2.87
N VAL A 33 -5.76 7.58 3.86
CA VAL A 33 -7.22 7.73 3.79
C VAL A 33 -7.62 9.19 3.60
N ASP A 34 -6.94 10.10 4.30
CA ASP A 34 -7.32 11.51 4.36
C ASP A 34 -6.78 12.35 3.20
N LYS A 35 -5.69 11.92 2.53
CA LYS A 35 -4.96 12.76 1.56
C LYS A 35 -4.54 12.02 0.28
N VAL A 36 -3.93 10.84 0.40
CA VAL A 36 -3.36 10.16 -0.77
C VAL A 36 -4.47 9.59 -1.65
N ALA A 37 -5.40 8.85 -1.05
CA ALA A 37 -6.45 8.14 -1.78
C ALA A 37 -7.31 9.06 -2.65
N GLU A 38 -7.65 10.25 -2.14
CA GLU A 38 -8.42 11.26 -2.87
C GLU A 38 -7.73 11.69 -4.17
N SER A 39 -6.40 11.81 -4.18
CA SER A 39 -5.63 12.15 -5.38
C SER A 39 -5.59 11.03 -6.43
N LEU A 40 -5.78 9.77 -6.01
CA LEU A 40 -5.77 8.60 -6.89
C LEU A 40 -7.18 8.29 -7.43
N ASP A 41 -8.22 8.65 -6.67
CA ASP A 41 -9.62 8.40 -7.04
C ASP A 41 -10.23 9.49 -7.95
N LEU A 42 -9.44 10.43 -8.48
CA LEU A 42 -9.94 11.54 -9.31
C LEU A 42 -10.81 11.11 -10.50
N THR A 43 -10.53 9.93 -11.07
CA THR A 43 -11.29 9.35 -12.19
C THR A 43 -12.03 8.08 -11.79
N SER A 44 -12.08 7.76 -10.50
CA SER A 44 -12.67 6.52 -9.97
C SER A 44 -14.06 6.81 -9.40
N PRO A 45 -15.14 6.45 -10.12
CA PRO A 45 -16.50 6.64 -9.59
C PRO A 45 -16.75 5.79 -8.32
N GLU A 46 -15.97 4.73 -8.12
CA GLU A 46 -16.10 3.79 -7.01
C GLU A 46 -15.21 4.14 -5.81
N SER A 47 -14.35 5.16 -5.93
CA SER A 47 -13.41 5.56 -4.87
C SER A 47 -12.58 4.39 -4.33
N VAL A 48 -12.10 3.53 -5.23
CA VAL A 48 -11.37 2.29 -4.92
C VAL A 48 -10.21 2.52 -3.95
N PHE A 49 -9.41 3.57 -4.13
CA PHE A 49 -8.25 3.84 -3.28
C PHE A 49 -8.62 4.31 -1.88
N LYS A 50 -9.75 4.99 -1.74
CA LYS A 50 -10.26 5.50 -0.46
C LYS A 50 -11.07 4.45 0.30
N GLU A 51 -11.88 3.67 -0.39
CA GLU A 51 -12.86 2.78 0.23
C GLU A 51 -12.43 1.32 0.27
N VAL A 52 -11.78 0.80 -0.78
CA VAL A 52 -11.48 -0.62 -0.92
C VAL A 52 -10.05 -0.91 -0.46
N THR A 53 -9.09 -0.16 -0.98
CA THR A 53 -7.65 -0.37 -0.73
C THR A 53 -7.26 -0.40 0.75
N PRO A 54 -7.76 0.50 1.64
CA PRO A 54 -7.39 0.45 3.05
C PRO A 54 -7.94 -0.78 3.76
N LYS A 55 -9.14 -1.25 3.38
CA LYS A 55 -9.77 -2.44 3.96
C LYS A 55 -8.99 -3.70 3.56
N LEU A 56 -8.61 -3.80 2.30
CA LEU A 56 -7.82 -4.91 1.77
C LEU A 56 -6.42 -4.96 2.40
N ALA A 57 -5.81 -3.80 2.67
CA ALA A 57 -4.50 -3.71 3.31
C ALA A 57 -4.48 -4.32 4.73
N LEU A 58 -5.60 -4.34 5.45
CA LEU A 58 -5.66 -4.93 6.80
C LEU A 58 -5.35 -6.44 6.81
N THR A 59 -5.55 -7.12 5.68
CA THR A 59 -5.27 -8.55 5.52
C THR A 59 -4.19 -8.86 4.49
N ASN A 60 -3.69 -7.85 3.77
CA ASN A 60 -2.62 -7.99 2.78
C ASN A 60 -1.39 -7.14 3.19
N PRO A 61 -0.37 -7.77 3.80
CA PRO A 61 0.83 -7.06 4.25
C PRO A 61 1.61 -6.38 3.12
N MET A 62 1.60 -6.92 1.91
CA MET A 62 2.26 -6.29 0.76
C MET A 62 1.58 -4.96 0.42
N LEU A 63 0.25 -4.96 0.35
CA LEU A 63 -0.53 -3.75 0.12
C LEU A 63 -0.40 -2.75 1.27
N MET A 64 -0.37 -3.23 2.52
CA MET A 64 -0.14 -2.36 3.69
C MET A 64 1.20 -1.62 3.58
N ASN A 65 2.29 -2.33 3.22
CA ASN A 65 3.58 -1.68 3.00
C ASN A 65 3.54 -0.71 1.81
N ALA A 66 2.78 -1.00 0.76
CA ALA A 66 2.61 -0.08 -0.37
C ALA A 66 1.89 1.22 0.02
N ILE A 67 0.87 1.13 0.89
CA ILE A 67 0.22 2.29 1.51
C ILE A 67 1.25 3.10 2.31
N PHE A 68 2.03 2.46 3.18
CA PHE A 68 3.03 3.15 3.99
C PHE A 68 4.12 3.82 3.16
N MET A 69 4.67 3.13 2.16
CA MET A 69 5.64 3.66 1.21
C MET A 69 5.13 4.94 0.54
N THR A 70 3.89 4.91 0.03
CA THR A 70 3.30 6.02 -0.72
C THR A 70 3.02 7.21 0.21
N SER A 71 2.40 6.97 1.37
CA SER A 71 2.14 8.00 2.37
C SER A 71 3.43 8.63 2.87
N ALA A 72 4.45 7.82 3.18
CA ALA A 72 5.74 8.30 3.64
C ALA A 72 6.39 9.21 2.58
N GLN A 73 6.34 8.81 1.31
CA GLN A 73 6.87 9.62 0.22
C GLN A 73 6.17 10.96 0.08
N HIS A 74 4.84 10.98 0.22
CA HIS A 74 4.06 12.21 0.14
C HIS A 74 4.32 13.12 1.34
N ILE A 75 4.36 12.59 2.56
CA ILE A 75 4.63 13.39 3.76
C ILE A 75 6.01 14.04 3.70
N LEU A 76 7.06 13.28 3.33
CA LEU A 76 8.43 13.81 3.28
C LEU A 76 8.63 14.96 2.27
N ARG A 77 7.72 15.17 1.33
CA ARG A 77 7.73 16.35 0.44
C ARG A 77 7.38 17.64 1.18
N PHE A 78 6.59 17.55 2.25
CA PHE A 78 6.09 18.71 3.00
C PHE A 78 6.71 18.79 4.40
N ASP A 79 7.07 17.66 4.99
CA ASP A 79 7.77 17.54 6.27
C ASP A 79 8.96 16.58 6.14
N PRO A 80 10.14 17.08 5.74
CA PRO A 80 11.35 16.27 5.57
C PRO A 80 11.87 15.64 6.88
N TYR A 81 11.40 16.09 8.04
CA TYR A 81 11.85 15.62 9.36
C TYR A 81 10.90 14.58 9.97
N PHE A 82 9.77 14.30 9.33
CA PHE A 82 8.87 13.25 9.77
C PHE A 82 9.61 11.91 9.84
N PRO A 83 9.50 11.15 10.95
CA PRO A 83 10.36 10.00 11.24
C PRO A 83 9.97 8.74 10.45
N THR A 84 10.01 8.81 9.11
CA THR A 84 9.66 7.72 8.20
C THR A 84 10.74 7.49 7.14
N ARG A 85 10.73 6.31 6.52
CA ARG A 85 11.67 5.91 5.46
C ARG A 85 10.91 5.14 4.37
N PRO A 86 10.51 5.79 3.25
CA PRO A 86 9.74 5.14 2.19
C PRO A 86 10.41 3.87 1.65
N TYR A 87 11.74 3.91 1.49
CA TYR A 87 12.53 2.78 1.01
C TYR A 87 12.49 1.53 1.91
N MET A 88 12.26 1.69 3.23
CA MET A 88 12.09 0.54 4.13
C MET A 88 10.86 -0.29 3.74
N TYR A 89 9.77 0.38 3.37
CA TYR A 89 8.55 -0.27 2.92
C TYR A 89 8.69 -0.82 1.51
N TYR A 90 9.37 -0.10 0.62
CA TYR A 90 9.74 -0.59 -0.72
C TYR A 90 10.50 -1.92 -0.66
N ASP A 91 11.54 -2.01 0.18
CA ASP A 91 12.34 -3.23 0.32
C ASP A 91 11.50 -4.39 0.87
N LYS A 92 10.61 -4.13 1.84
CA LYS A 92 9.64 -5.13 2.35
C LYS A 92 8.70 -5.65 1.26
N ILE A 93 8.23 -4.78 0.35
CA ILE A 93 7.38 -5.19 -0.78
C ILE A 93 8.17 -6.10 -1.73
N LEU A 94 9.40 -5.73 -2.10
CA LEU A 94 10.24 -6.54 -3.00
C LEU A 94 10.58 -7.92 -2.43
N GLN A 95 10.85 -8.01 -1.12
CA GLN A 95 11.13 -9.27 -0.43
C GLN A 95 9.98 -10.28 -0.56
N VAL A 96 8.75 -9.81 -0.73
CA VAL A 96 7.56 -10.67 -0.90
C VAL A 96 7.19 -10.83 -2.38
N LEU A 97 7.21 -9.74 -3.14
CA LEU A 97 6.73 -9.69 -4.53
C LEU A 97 7.63 -10.49 -5.48
N ILE A 98 8.96 -10.43 -5.32
CA ILE A 98 9.89 -11.14 -6.20
C ILE A 98 9.70 -12.66 -6.09
N PRO A 99 9.75 -13.28 -4.88
CA PRO A 99 9.47 -14.71 -4.74
C PRO A 99 8.05 -15.09 -5.22
N TYR A 100 7.05 -14.26 -4.91
CA TYR A 100 5.68 -14.50 -5.36
C TYR A 100 5.57 -14.61 -6.88
N LEU A 101 6.19 -13.68 -7.62
CA LEU A 101 6.19 -13.71 -9.08
C LEU A 101 7.01 -14.88 -9.64
N ALA A 102 8.14 -15.22 -9.01
CA ALA A 102 8.93 -16.38 -9.41
C ALA A 102 8.16 -17.70 -9.25
N GLU A 103 7.29 -17.81 -8.25
CA GLU A 103 6.45 -18.99 -8.03
C GLU A 103 5.20 -19.01 -8.91
N LYS A 104 4.47 -17.89 -8.98
CA LYS A 104 3.14 -17.84 -9.62
C LYS A 104 3.19 -17.50 -11.11
N GLY A 105 4.25 -16.83 -11.57
CA GLY A 105 4.42 -16.36 -12.96
C GLY A 105 3.46 -15.24 -13.39
N ARG A 106 2.49 -14.86 -12.55
CA ARG A 106 1.53 -13.77 -12.78
C ARG A 106 0.93 -13.29 -11.46
N ILE A 107 0.36 -12.08 -11.48
CA ILE A 107 -0.41 -11.53 -10.37
C ILE A 107 -1.81 -12.15 -10.39
N GLU A 108 -2.23 -12.72 -9.25
CA GLU A 108 -3.55 -13.35 -9.09
C GLU A 108 -4.45 -12.63 -8.09
N ASP A 109 -3.89 -11.77 -7.25
CA ASP A 109 -4.56 -11.07 -6.15
C ASP A 109 -4.68 -9.56 -6.41
N GLU A 110 -5.86 -8.99 -6.17
CA GLU A 110 -6.11 -7.55 -6.36
C GLU A 110 -5.22 -6.69 -5.47
N GLY A 111 -4.94 -7.13 -4.25
CA GLY A 111 -4.07 -6.39 -3.33
C GLY A 111 -2.63 -6.37 -3.79
N VAL A 112 -2.14 -7.49 -4.34
CA VAL A 112 -0.84 -7.59 -5.02
C VAL A 112 -0.80 -6.71 -6.27
N LEU A 113 -1.88 -6.67 -7.05
CA LEU A 113 -1.98 -5.79 -8.23
C LEU A 113 -1.87 -4.32 -7.83
N VAL A 114 -2.65 -3.88 -6.85
CA VAL A 114 -2.61 -2.49 -6.36
C VAL A 114 -1.23 -2.18 -5.76
N ALA A 115 -0.65 -3.10 -4.99
CA ALA A 115 0.69 -2.93 -4.45
C ALA A 115 1.75 -2.76 -5.56
N ALA A 116 1.67 -3.56 -6.63
CA ALA A 116 2.57 -3.46 -7.78
C ALA A 116 2.40 -2.14 -8.54
N ILE A 117 1.17 -1.63 -8.70
CA ILE A 117 0.90 -0.31 -9.30
C ILE A 117 1.54 0.80 -8.46
N LEU A 118 1.35 0.79 -7.15
CA LEU A 118 1.93 1.79 -6.25
C LEU A 118 3.46 1.72 -6.22
N LEU A 119 4.02 0.50 -6.20
CA LEU A 119 5.46 0.27 -6.31
C LEU A 119 6.02 0.86 -7.60
N ARG A 120 5.34 0.63 -8.72
CA ARG A 120 5.73 1.18 -10.02
C ARG A 120 5.70 2.70 -10.02
N ALA A 121 4.64 3.31 -9.50
CA ALA A 121 4.54 4.77 -9.40
C ALA A 121 5.65 5.37 -8.51
N PHE A 122 5.99 4.68 -7.41
CA PHE A 122 7.11 5.06 -6.56
C PHE A 122 8.44 5.00 -7.32
N GLU A 123 8.70 3.92 -8.06
CA GLU A 123 9.91 3.82 -8.88
C GLU A 123 9.98 4.87 -9.99
N GLU A 124 8.87 5.22 -10.62
CA GLU A 124 8.83 6.28 -11.64
C GLU A 124 9.15 7.64 -11.04
N PHE A 125 8.68 7.91 -9.82
CA PHE A 125 9.02 9.13 -9.10
C PHE A 125 10.51 9.22 -8.75
N HIS A 126 11.16 8.10 -8.40
CA HIS A 126 12.58 8.08 -8.01
C HIS A 126 13.55 7.80 -9.19
N GLY A 127 13.05 7.19 -10.26
CA GLY A 127 13.80 6.69 -11.41
C GLY A 127 14.26 7.76 -12.40
N ILE A 128 13.87 9.02 -12.21
CA ILE A 128 14.40 10.17 -12.99
C ILE A 128 15.75 10.66 -12.43
N GLY A 129 16.26 10.08 -11.32
CA GLY A 129 17.56 10.51 -10.78
C GLY A 129 18.28 9.60 -9.79
N TYR A 130 17.76 8.41 -9.44
CA TYR A 130 18.38 7.55 -8.42
C TYR A 130 18.77 6.18 -8.96
N GLN A 131 20.05 6.02 -9.32
CA GLN A 131 20.71 4.72 -9.39
C GLN A 131 20.93 4.24 -7.95
N ARG A 132 20.35 3.10 -7.55
CA ARG A 132 20.70 2.48 -6.26
C ARG A 132 22.20 2.15 -6.30
N SER A 133 22.97 2.70 -5.36
CA SER A 133 24.40 2.45 -5.22
C SER A 133 24.75 1.03 -4.76
N ASP A 134 23.75 0.19 -4.48
CA ASP A 134 23.89 -1.17 -3.95
C ASP A 134 23.79 -2.28 -5.00
N GLY A 135 23.55 -1.96 -6.28
CA GLY A 135 23.47 -2.95 -7.36
C GLY A 135 22.28 -3.93 -7.28
N SER A 136 21.31 -3.70 -6.38
CA SER A 136 20.11 -4.52 -6.27
C SER A 136 19.18 -4.31 -7.48
N LEU A 137 18.60 -5.42 -7.96
CA LEU A 137 17.70 -5.44 -9.12
C LEU A 137 16.47 -4.55 -8.84
N ASN A 138 16.28 -3.53 -9.67
CA ASN A 138 15.03 -2.76 -9.72
C ASN A 138 13.90 -3.68 -10.23
N PHE A 139 12.64 -3.48 -9.82
CA PHE A 139 11.49 -4.25 -10.30
C PHE A 139 11.38 -4.26 -11.85
N ARG A 140 11.86 -3.19 -12.50
CA ARG A 140 12.04 -3.10 -13.96
C ARG A 140 13.01 -4.12 -14.54
N ALA A 141 13.98 -4.62 -13.79
CA ALA A 141 14.88 -5.67 -14.23
C ALA A 141 14.25 -7.07 -14.12
N VAL A 142 13.19 -7.24 -13.31
CA VAL A 142 12.55 -8.53 -13.04
C VAL A 142 11.39 -8.83 -14.01
N LEU A 143 10.69 -7.80 -14.50
CA LEU A 143 9.53 -7.97 -15.40
C LEU A 143 9.83 -7.93 -16.90
N TRP A 144 11.07 -7.60 -17.30
CA TRP A 144 11.48 -7.52 -18.72
C TRP A 144 12.64 -8.46 -19.06
N ALA A 145 12.88 -9.48 -18.23
CA ALA A 145 13.80 -10.59 -18.48
C ALA A 145 12.97 -11.86 -18.76
#